data_AF-A0A317LL36-F1
#
_entry.id   AF-A0A317LL36-F1
#
_cell.length_a   1.000
_cell.length_b   1.000
_cell.length_c   1.000
_cell.angle_alpha   90.00
_cell.angle_beta   90.00
_cell.angle_gamma   90.00
#
_symmetry.space_group_name_H-M   'P 1'
#
loop_
_entity.id
_entity.type
_entity.pdbx_description
1 polymer ?
#
loop_
_entity_poly.entity_id
_entity_poly.type
_entity_poly.pdbx_seq_one_letter_code
_entity_poly.pdbx_strand_id
1 'polypeptide(L)'
;MPKKKRKGRSPRRRPNAGRSHLTLAPPPPPEPTVPAPVDLPRGAREPLLRLEFSPEATPADVERAIRYWTPNPEGGWTEPVSVLGVPSKVAAELREVCEAYLPHHLCGTCASPFRVTTRSDAATRAGSDLQQRKNVTFTCPACRAAADRIRAEEARAAQEQAKAAQQAQRAAAEAFFEEQETAATTLCRHTRRTTEMTPEMACVLAAMIDHSRARRILPPRSRIPLGWVYAATDDDVLGQLYGAGWIRIDPSAPDEALSFDEQGKLDGFYLALAPFRLVSSVAATREDLWAMLLAHSKDTHLRHIQHQVRLMEADSLFRYLDNLLVERYQYPPVPENKVSDLYQLLFAGLEDYTFGQMVCFLWRAADTSAAWKERKQLADAHASSATVTVLENKLNTARECKMPIPGYDPPRSHNDPPALAASRALLREFPERTEQLQQCELHEDQTLPCSNCLGMLYEGGQNADEIREHYLQLGEAAVELRPDLATKTQTHLTTH
;
A
#
# COMPACT_ATOMS: atom_id res chain seq x y z
N MET A 1 -46.10 10.63 19.35
CA MET A 1 -46.10 11.97 19.98
C MET A 1 -44.95 12.80 19.40
N PRO A 2 -45.19 13.79 18.51
CA PRO A 2 -44.13 14.51 17.81
C PRO A 2 -43.82 15.90 18.41
N LYS A 3 -42.53 16.27 18.52
CA LYS A 3 -42.12 17.67 18.76
C LYS A 3 -41.53 18.30 17.49
N LYS A 4 -42.39 19.02 16.77
CA LYS A 4 -42.06 19.86 15.60
C LYS A 4 -40.98 20.89 15.97
N LYS A 5 -39.89 20.99 15.22
CA LYS A 5 -39.06 22.21 15.16
C LYS A 5 -39.45 23.03 13.92
N ARG A 6 -39.65 24.33 14.13
CA ARG A 6 -40.28 25.26 13.17
C ARG A 6 -39.29 25.82 12.15
N LYS A 7 -39.79 26.10 10.95
CA LYS A 7 -39.14 26.90 9.90
C LYS A 7 -38.75 28.30 10.43
N GLY A 8 -37.47 28.65 10.32
CA GLY A 8 -37.00 30.03 10.43
C GLY A 8 -36.91 30.68 9.05
N ARG A 9 -37.94 31.45 8.64
CA ARG A 9 -37.85 32.34 7.48
C ARG A 9 -37.19 33.65 7.94
N SER A 10 -35.97 33.93 7.47
CA SER A 10 -35.37 35.26 7.63
C SER A 10 -36.10 36.28 6.75
N PRO A 11 -36.52 37.45 7.28
CA PRO A 11 -37.29 38.43 6.51
C PRO A 11 -36.41 39.28 5.59
N ARG A 12 -36.94 39.60 4.41
CA ARG A 12 -36.40 40.66 3.52
C ARG A 12 -36.31 41.97 4.30
N ARG A 13 -35.10 42.51 4.47
CA ARG A 13 -34.88 43.84 5.06
C ARG A 13 -34.52 44.83 3.95
N ARG A 14 -35.53 45.50 3.38
CA ARG A 14 -35.35 46.82 2.75
C ARG A 14 -35.45 47.87 3.86
N PRO A 15 -34.52 48.84 3.91
CA PRO A 15 -34.90 50.17 4.35
C PRO A 15 -34.36 51.30 3.44
N ASN A 16 -35.23 52.28 3.24
CA ASN A 16 -34.97 53.70 2.99
C ASN A 16 -33.94 54.13 1.93
N ALA A 17 -34.50 54.70 0.86
CA ALA A 17 -33.87 55.83 0.17
C ALA A 17 -33.70 57.00 1.16
N GLY A 18 -32.52 57.12 1.75
CA GLY A 18 -32.10 58.27 2.54
C GLY A 18 -31.86 59.47 1.63
N ARG A 19 -32.70 60.51 1.78
CA ARG A 19 -32.58 61.78 1.04
C ARG A 19 -31.37 62.55 1.57
N SER A 20 -30.19 62.28 1.01
CA SER A 20 -28.95 62.96 1.40
C SER A 20 -29.04 64.46 1.10
N HIS A 21 -28.96 65.28 2.15
CA HIS A 21 -28.72 66.70 1.99
C HIS A 21 -27.35 66.91 1.34
N LEU A 22 -27.31 67.75 0.31
CA LEU A 22 -26.09 68.26 -0.28
C LEU A 22 -25.39 69.19 0.73
N THR A 23 -24.59 68.61 1.61
CA THR A 23 -23.59 69.35 2.37
C THR A 23 -22.41 69.53 1.44
N LEU A 24 -22.13 70.78 1.05
CA LEU A 24 -20.95 71.12 0.25
C LEU A 24 -19.70 70.58 0.96
N ALA A 25 -18.98 69.67 0.30
CA ALA A 25 -17.68 69.25 0.77
C ALA A 25 -16.76 70.49 0.79
N PRO A 26 -15.89 70.64 1.83
CA PRO A 26 -14.84 71.64 1.76
C PRO A 26 -14.00 71.41 0.50
N PRO A 27 -13.44 72.47 -0.12
CA PRO A 27 -12.64 72.33 -1.32
C PRO A 27 -11.52 71.30 -1.08
N PRO A 28 -11.19 70.46 -2.08
CA PRO A 28 -10.08 69.53 -1.93
C PRO A 28 -8.82 70.33 -1.57
N PRO A 29 -7.97 69.81 -0.66
CA PRO A 29 -6.66 70.42 -0.44
C PRO A 29 -5.94 70.52 -1.79
N PRO A 30 -5.17 71.60 -2.03
CA PRO A 30 -4.49 71.78 -3.31
C PRO A 30 -3.65 70.54 -3.62
N GLU A 31 -3.79 70.00 -4.84
CA GLU A 31 -3.05 68.81 -5.26
C GLU A 31 -1.55 69.09 -5.06
N PRO A 32 -0.83 68.26 -4.27
CA PRO A 32 0.59 68.45 -4.07
C PRO A 32 1.27 68.38 -5.44
N THR A 33 1.96 69.45 -5.81
CA THR A 33 2.55 69.61 -7.15
C THR A 33 3.75 68.67 -7.27
N VAL A 34 3.49 67.43 -7.67
CA VAL A 34 4.51 66.38 -7.80
C VAL A 34 5.61 66.89 -8.73
N PRO A 35 6.90 66.89 -8.31
CA PRO A 35 7.97 67.38 -9.15
C PRO A 35 8.06 66.55 -10.43
N ALA A 36 8.13 67.20 -11.58
CA ALA A 36 8.19 66.52 -12.88
C ALA A 36 9.43 65.60 -12.96
N PRO A 37 9.32 64.41 -13.61
CA PRO A 37 10.46 63.52 -13.78
C PRO A 37 11.64 64.20 -14.47
N VAL A 38 12.86 63.92 -13.99
CA VAL A 38 14.10 64.52 -14.51
C VAL A 38 14.93 63.46 -15.23
N ASP A 39 15.06 63.62 -16.54
CA ASP A 39 15.94 62.82 -17.39
C ASP A 39 17.38 63.34 -17.36
N LEU A 40 18.34 62.41 -17.22
CA LEU A 40 19.77 62.67 -17.04
C LEU A 40 20.63 61.92 -18.08
N PRO A 41 21.69 62.54 -18.63
CA PRO A 41 22.07 63.95 -18.44
C PRO A 41 21.07 64.90 -19.15
N ARG A 42 20.81 66.06 -18.52
CA ARG A 42 19.78 67.02 -18.99
C ARG A 42 20.06 67.47 -20.43
N GLY A 43 19.04 67.39 -21.29
CA GLY A 43 19.12 67.82 -22.69
C GLY A 43 19.77 66.81 -23.65
N ALA A 44 20.16 65.62 -23.18
CA ALA A 44 20.58 64.54 -24.07
C ALA A 44 19.41 63.98 -24.90
N ARG A 45 19.72 63.45 -26.10
CA ARG A 45 18.73 62.80 -26.97
C ARG A 45 18.27 61.43 -26.44
N GLU A 46 19.14 60.72 -25.73
CA GLU A 46 18.86 59.44 -25.08
C GLU A 46 19.19 59.57 -23.59
N PRO A 47 18.22 59.42 -22.67
CA PRO A 47 18.45 59.55 -21.24
C PRO A 47 19.04 58.26 -20.64
N LEU A 48 20.19 58.40 -19.97
CA LEU A 48 20.86 57.29 -19.29
C LEU A 48 20.16 56.93 -17.96
N LEU A 49 19.59 57.92 -17.28
CA LEU A 49 18.81 57.78 -16.05
C LEU A 49 17.57 58.67 -16.10
N ARG A 50 16.48 58.21 -15.49
CA ARG A 50 15.30 59.00 -15.13
C ARG A 50 15.15 59.04 -13.62
N LEU A 51 14.89 60.22 -13.07
CA LEU A 51 14.54 60.41 -11.66
C LEU A 51 13.07 60.76 -11.54
N GLU A 52 12.36 60.05 -10.66
CA GLU A 52 11.00 60.37 -10.24
C GLU A 52 11.04 60.75 -8.76
N PHE A 53 10.32 61.79 -8.36
CA PHE A 53 10.46 62.41 -7.03
C PHE A 53 9.22 62.20 -6.17
N SER A 54 9.44 62.05 -4.86
CA SER A 54 8.36 62.08 -3.87
C SER A 54 7.60 63.42 -3.95
N PRO A 55 6.27 63.45 -3.76
CA PRO A 55 5.50 64.70 -3.64
C PRO A 55 5.97 65.60 -2.49
N GLU A 56 6.68 65.03 -1.52
CA GLU A 56 7.23 65.73 -0.34
C GLU A 56 8.68 66.24 -0.56
N ALA A 57 9.27 65.99 -1.72
CA ALA A 57 10.65 66.38 -2.03
C ALA A 57 10.82 67.90 -2.04
N THR A 58 11.74 68.43 -1.23
CA THR A 58 12.07 69.86 -1.28
C THR A 58 12.93 70.17 -2.51
N PRO A 59 12.97 71.43 -3.00
CA PRO A 59 13.85 71.81 -4.11
C PRO A 59 15.34 71.49 -3.85
N ALA A 60 15.78 71.54 -2.58
CA ALA A 60 17.14 71.18 -2.19
C ALA A 60 17.40 69.67 -2.32
N ASP A 61 16.41 68.82 -2.02
CA ASP A 61 16.53 67.38 -2.21
C ASP A 61 16.56 67.00 -3.69
N VAL A 62 15.73 67.67 -4.51
CA VAL A 62 15.73 67.51 -5.97
C VAL A 62 17.10 67.85 -6.56
N GLU A 63 17.68 68.99 -6.17
CA GLU A 63 19.02 69.38 -6.62
C GLU A 63 20.10 68.38 -6.17
N ARG A 64 20.06 67.96 -4.89
CA ARG A 64 21.01 67.00 -4.33
C ARG A 64 20.90 65.62 -4.99
N ALA A 65 19.70 65.17 -5.32
CA ALA A 65 19.45 63.95 -6.07
C ALA A 65 20.00 64.03 -7.50
N ILE A 66 19.81 65.15 -8.19
CA ILE A 66 20.38 65.37 -9.53
C ILE A 66 21.90 65.32 -9.48
N ARG A 67 22.55 66.04 -8.55
CA ARG A 67 24.00 65.99 -8.36
C ARG A 67 24.50 64.58 -8.01
N TYR A 68 23.71 63.82 -7.25
CA TYR A 68 24.01 62.42 -6.97
C TYR A 68 23.87 61.51 -8.20
N TRP A 69 22.84 61.65 -9.03
CA TRP A 69 22.59 60.72 -10.13
C TRP A 69 23.14 61.16 -11.50
N THR A 70 23.74 62.35 -11.63
CA THR A 70 24.29 62.80 -12.92
C THR A 70 25.54 61.98 -13.30
N PRO A 71 25.54 61.30 -14.47
CA PRO A 71 26.71 60.59 -14.97
C PRO A 71 27.70 61.56 -15.64
N ASN A 72 28.98 61.21 -15.59
CA ASN A 72 30.05 61.91 -16.30
C ASN A 72 30.07 61.47 -17.78
N PRO A 73 30.21 62.38 -18.77
CA PRO A 73 30.39 62.02 -20.19
C PRO A 73 31.46 60.96 -20.50
N GLU A 74 32.55 60.92 -19.72
CA GLU A 74 33.63 59.93 -19.87
C GLU A 74 33.38 58.60 -19.12
N GLY A 75 32.21 58.47 -18.48
CA GLY A 75 31.87 57.38 -17.59
C GLY A 75 32.12 57.70 -16.11
N GLY A 76 31.41 56.98 -15.24
CA GLY A 76 31.34 57.28 -13.81
C GLY A 76 30.33 58.38 -13.49
N TRP A 77 30.55 59.07 -12.37
CA TRP A 77 29.61 60.03 -11.78
C TRP A 77 30.26 61.40 -11.67
N THR A 78 29.53 62.47 -12.02
CA THR A 78 30.08 63.83 -12.10
C THR A 78 30.63 64.34 -10.77
N GLU A 79 30.00 63.97 -9.65
CA GLU A 79 30.47 64.32 -8.30
C GLU A 79 30.74 63.07 -7.45
N PRO A 80 31.83 63.00 -6.68
CA PRO A 80 32.05 61.94 -5.70
C PRO A 80 31.08 62.09 -4.51
N VAL A 81 30.57 60.97 -3.99
CA VAL A 81 29.52 60.99 -2.94
C VAL A 81 29.97 61.73 -1.66
N SER A 82 31.27 61.75 -1.37
CA SER A 82 31.87 62.49 -0.24
C SER A 82 31.63 64.01 -0.28
N VAL A 83 31.45 64.60 -1.46
CA VAL A 83 31.12 66.03 -1.63
C VAL A 83 29.64 66.30 -1.33
N LEU A 84 28.79 65.27 -1.37
CA LEU A 84 27.35 65.34 -1.08
C LEU A 84 26.99 64.95 0.37
N GLY A 85 27.98 64.48 1.14
CA GLY A 85 27.87 64.13 2.56
C GLY A 85 28.43 62.74 2.89
N VAL A 86 27.99 62.17 4.02
CA VAL A 86 28.40 60.83 4.46
C VAL A 86 27.78 59.77 3.54
N PRO A 87 28.56 58.93 2.82
CA PRO A 87 28.02 58.11 1.73
C PRO A 87 26.87 57.17 2.09
N SER A 88 26.90 56.57 3.29
CA SER A 88 25.82 55.70 3.78
C SER A 88 24.52 56.45 4.07
N LYS A 89 24.61 57.72 4.48
CA LYS A 89 23.45 58.60 4.72
C LYS A 89 22.88 59.13 3.41
N VAL A 90 23.74 59.67 2.53
CA VAL A 90 23.34 60.24 1.23
C VAL A 90 22.49 59.24 0.42
N ALA A 91 22.95 57.98 0.31
CA ALA A 91 22.24 56.97 -0.46
C ALA A 91 20.96 56.43 0.23
N ALA A 92 20.80 56.64 1.54
CA ALA A 92 19.57 56.29 2.26
C ALA A 92 18.55 57.43 2.17
N GLU A 93 18.97 58.66 2.50
CA GLU A 93 18.19 59.90 2.38
C GLU A 93 17.59 60.03 0.97
N LEU A 94 18.39 59.83 -0.07
CA LEU A 94 17.92 59.97 -1.45
C LEU A 94 16.92 58.88 -1.90
N ARG A 95 16.84 57.71 -1.24
CA ARG A 95 15.82 56.69 -1.59
C ARG A 95 14.44 57.03 -1.10
N GLU A 96 14.33 57.80 -0.01
CA GLU A 96 13.05 58.27 0.52
C GLU A 96 12.49 59.42 -0.34
N VAL A 97 13.36 60.16 -1.03
CA VAL A 97 12.98 61.38 -1.77
C VAL A 97 12.95 61.20 -3.28
N CYS A 98 13.70 60.25 -3.85
CA CYS A 98 13.66 59.95 -5.29
C CYS A 98 13.82 58.46 -5.63
N GLU A 99 13.21 58.07 -6.74
CA GLU A 99 13.39 56.78 -7.39
C GLU A 99 14.14 56.96 -8.70
N ALA A 100 15.23 56.21 -8.88
CA ALA A 100 16.05 56.26 -10.08
C ALA A 100 15.80 55.05 -10.98
N TYR A 101 15.66 55.30 -12.28
CA TYR A 101 15.27 54.33 -13.30
C TYR A 101 16.25 54.34 -14.46
N LEU A 102 16.65 53.17 -14.95
CA LEU A 102 17.42 53.01 -16.20
C LEU A 102 16.43 52.88 -17.39
N PRO A 103 16.25 53.92 -18.24
CA PRO A 103 15.17 53.95 -19.23
C PRO A 103 15.32 52.89 -20.32
N HIS A 104 16.55 52.45 -20.59
CA HIS A 104 16.87 51.47 -21.62
C HIS A 104 16.93 50.02 -21.11
N HIS A 105 16.83 49.80 -19.79
CA HIS A 105 16.83 48.46 -19.19
C HIS A 105 15.39 48.13 -18.80
N LEU A 106 14.64 47.51 -19.71
CA LEU A 106 13.22 47.23 -19.49
C LEU A 106 13.00 45.86 -18.84
N CYS A 107 11.95 45.77 -18.01
CA CYS A 107 11.45 44.51 -17.50
C CYS A 107 10.92 43.63 -18.64
N GLY A 108 11.44 42.41 -18.79
CA GLY A 108 11.02 41.47 -19.84
C GLY A 108 9.57 41.02 -19.76
N THR A 109 8.86 41.33 -18.67
CA THR A 109 7.44 40.96 -18.46
C THR A 109 6.47 42.12 -18.66
N CYS A 110 6.81 43.33 -18.22
CA CYS A 110 5.89 44.49 -18.24
C CYS A 110 6.45 45.73 -18.94
N ALA A 111 7.64 45.65 -19.55
CA ALA A 111 8.36 46.75 -20.19
C ALA A 111 8.63 47.99 -19.30
N SER A 112 8.43 47.93 -17.98
CA SER A 112 8.79 49.03 -17.08
C SER A 112 10.31 49.22 -17.02
N PRO A 113 10.83 50.46 -16.93
CA PRO A 113 12.26 50.68 -16.74
C PRO A 113 12.76 50.09 -15.41
N PHE A 114 14.03 49.70 -15.37
CA PHE A 114 14.61 49.04 -14.20
C PHE A 114 14.98 50.07 -13.13
N ARG A 115 14.30 50.00 -11.97
CA ARG A 115 14.64 50.81 -10.79
C ARG A 115 15.99 50.39 -10.22
N VAL A 116 16.87 51.37 -9.99
CA VAL A 116 18.17 51.21 -9.35
C VAL A 116 18.19 51.89 -7.99
N THR A 117 18.82 51.24 -7.01
CA THR A 117 18.79 51.66 -5.59
C THR A 117 20.05 52.38 -5.12
N THR A 118 21.12 52.32 -5.92
CA THR A 118 22.42 52.98 -5.69
C THR A 118 23.15 53.19 -7.01
N ARG A 119 24.15 54.09 -7.02
CA ARG A 119 25.14 54.22 -8.10
C ARG A 119 25.80 52.89 -8.49
N SER A 120 26.16 52.06 -7.50
CA SER A 120 26.82 50.76 -7.75
C SER A 120 25.88 49.74 -8.41
N ASP A 121 24.60 49.72 -8.03
CA ASP A 121 23.56 48.91 -8.67
C ASP A 121 23.39 49.34 -10.14
N ALA A 122 23.27 50.66 -10.40
CA ALA A 122 23.22 51.19 -11.76
C ALA A 122 24.44 50.79 -12.61
N ALA A 123 25.65 50.97 -12.09
CA ALA A 123 26.89 50.60 -12.79
C ALA A 123 27.02 49.07 -13.01
N THR A 124 26.49 48.25 -12.11
CA THR A 124 26.46 46.78 -12.26
C THR A 124 25.50 46.35 -13.38
N ARG A 125 24.38 47.05 -13.54
CA ARG A 125 23.33 46.75 -14.54
C ARG A 125 23.68 47.26 -15.94
N ALA A 126 24.19 48.49 -16.03
CA ALA A 126 24.34 49.25 -17.26
C ALA A 126 25.79 49.62 -17.61
N GLY A 127 26.78 49.12 -16.87
CA GLY A 127 28.19 49.49 -17.04
C GLY A 127 28.55 50.82 -16.36
N SER A 128 29.84 51.13 -16.25
CA SER A 128 30.31 52.38 -15.63
C SER A 128 29.90 53.65 -16.38
N ASP A 129 29.58 53.53 -17.67
CA ASP A 129 29.07 54.58 -18.56
C ASP A 129 27.53 54.65 -18.60
N LEU A 130 26.84 53.68 -17.98
CA LEU A 130 25.39 53.47 -18.08
C LEU A 130 24.87 53.19 -19.51
N GLN A 131 25.76 52.84 -20.46
CA GLN A 131 25.41 52.60 -21.87
C GLN A 131 25.35 51.11 -22.24
N GLN A 132 25.81 50.20 -21.37
CA GLN A 132 25.85 48.76 -21.66
C GLN A 132 24.46 48.10 -21.64
N ARG A 133 23.81 48.07 -22.80
CA ARG A 133 22.58 47.31 -23.07
C ARG A 133 22.87 45.80 -23.14
N LYS A 134 23.20 45.17 -22.01
CA LYS A 134 23.35 43.71 -21.92
C LYS A 134 21.99 43.03 -22.12
N ASN A 135 21.94 42.02 -23.00
CA ASN A 135 20.77 41.19 -23.30
C ASN A 135 20.39 40.22 -22.15
N VAL A 136 20.26 40.74 -20.93
CA VAL A 136 19.77 40.00 -19.77
C VAL A 136 18.31 40.39 -19.56
N THR A 137 17.41 39.42 -19.69
CA THR A 137 15.98 39.61 -19.38
C THR A 137 15.79 39.83 -17.88
N PHE A 138 15.68 41.10 -17.48
CA PHE A 138 15.41 41.46 -16.08
C PHE A 138 13.93 41.34 -15.76
N THR A 139 13.59 40.80 -14.58
CA THR A 139 12.25 40.84 -14.00
C THR A 139 12.24 41.85 -12.86
N CYS A 140 11.44 42.91 -12.96
CA CYS A 140 11.34 43.93 -11.91
C CYS A 140 10.73 43.33 -10.61
N PRO A 141 10.96 43.95 -9.43
CA PRO A 141 10.46 43.44 -8.16
C PRO A 141 8.94 43.20 -8.14
N ALA A 142 8.16 44.07 -8.79
CA ALA A 142 6.71 43.93 -8.89
C ALA A 142 6.29 42.69 -9.71
N CYS A 143 6.91 42.45 -10.87
CA CYS A 143 6.66 41.24 -11.67
C CYS A 143 7.14 39.97 -10.97
N ARG A 144 8.26 40.03 -10.22
CA ARG A 144 8.72 38.90 -9.40
C ARG A 144 7.71 38.57 -8.30
N ALA A 145 7.27 39.56 -7.54
CA ALA A 145 6.25 39.40 -6.50
C ALA A 145 4.87 38.99 -7.06
N ALA A 146 4.56 39.29 -8.32
CA ALA A 146 3.39 38.74 -9.01
C ALA A 146 3.56 37.25 -9.35
N ALA A 147 4.68 36.87 -9.95
CA ALA A 147 5.00 35.46 -10.25
C ALA A 147 5.13 34.60 -8.98
N ASP A 148 5.68 35.14 -7.89
CA ASP A 148 5.79 34.47 -6.60
C ASP A 148 4.41 34.23 -5.96
N ARG A 149 3.46 35.17 -6.13
CA ARG A 149 2.06 34.99 -5.70
C ARG A 149 1.36 33.90 -6.50
N ILE A 150 1.48 33.92 -7.84
CA ILE A 150 0.93 32.87 -8.71
C ILE A 150 1.47 31.50 -8.31
N ARG A 151 2.79 31.34 -8.16
CA ARG A 151 3.40 30.08 -7.73
C ARG A 151 2.97 29.64 -6.33
N ALA A 152 2.74 30.59 -5.42
CA ALA A 152 2.23 30.28 -4.08
C ALA A 152 0.74 29.88 -4.09
N GLU A 153 -0.07 30.44 -4.98
CA GLU A 153 -1.47 30.08 -5.21
C GLU A 153 -1.57 28.69 -5.89
N GLU A 154 -0.77 28.44 -6.92
CA GLU A 154 -0.62 27.11 -7.56
C GLU A 154 -0.18 26.04 -6.56
N ALA A 155 0.83 26.31 -5.73
CA ALA A 155 1.31 25.37 -4.71
C ALA A 155 0.25 25.09 -3.62
N ARG A 156 -0.56 26.09 -3.24
CA ARG A 156 -1.69 25.88 -2.32
C ARG A 156 -2.78 25.04 -2.97
N ALA A 157 -3.18 25.36 -4.20
CA ALA A 157 -4.16 24.60 -4.95
C ALA A 157 -3.74 23.13 -5.13
N ALA A 158 -2.48 22.88 -5.49
CA ALA A 158 -1.92 21.54 -5.58
C ALA A 158 -1.91 20.80 -4.22
N GLN A 159 -1.57 21.49 -3.11
CA GLN A 159 -1.62 20.90 -1.78
C GLN A 159 -3.06 20.59 -1.31
N GLU A 160 -4.02 21.45 -1.64
CA GLU A 160 -5.45 21.25 -1.35
C GLU A 160 -6.02 20.09 -2.18
N GLN A 161 -5.67 20.00 -3.47
CA GLN A 161 -6.02 18.87 -4.34
C GLN A 161 -5.43 17.55 -3.83
N ALA A 162 -4.14 17.52 -3.44
CA ALA A 162 -3.51 16.33 -2.88
C ALA A 162 -4.18 15.86 -1.57
N LYS A 163 -4.56 16.80 -0.69
CA LYS A 163 -5.33 16.49 0.53
C LYS A 163 -6.73 15.97 0.22
N ALA A 164 -7.42 16.56 -0.75
CA ALA A 164 -8.76 16.12 -1.17
C ALA A 164 -8.71 14.71 -1.79
N ALA A 165 -7.71 14.42 -2.63
CA ALA A 165 -7.48 13.09 -3.19
C ALA A 165 -7.21 12.05 -2.10
N GLN A 166 -6.33 12.35 -1.14
CA GLN A 166 -6.05 11.45 -0.01
C GLN A 166 -7.30 11.21 0.86
N GLN A 167 -8.14 12.23 1.07
CA GLN A 167 -9.41 12.09 1.79
C GLN A 167 -10.41 11.22 1.02
N ALA A 168 -10.49 11.37 -0.31
CA ALA A 168 -11.34 10.55 -1.16
C ALA A 168 -10.90 9.07 -1.16
N GLN A 169 -9.60 8.80 -1.28
CA GLN A 169 -9.04 7.44 -1.21
C GLN A 169 -9.35 6.76 0.13
N ARG A 170 -9.20 7.47 1.25
CA ARG A 170 -9.56 6.95 2.58
C ARG A 170 -11.05 6.64 2.71
N ALA A 171 -11.92 7.55 2.26
CA ALA A 171 -13.36 7.31 2.27
C ALA A 171 -13.76 6.13 1.37
N ALA A 172 -13.08 5.93 0.23
CA ALA A 172 -13.29 4.77 -0.64
C ALA A 172 -12.83 3.45 0.01
N ALA A 173 -11.68 3.46 0.71
CA ALA A 173 -11.20 2.30 1.47
C ALA A 173 -12.14 1.95 2.65
N GLU A 174 -12.57 2.95 3.41
CA GLU A 174 -13.55 2.78 4.51
C GLU A 174 -14.87 2.17 3.99
N ALA A 175 -15.43 2.70 2.89
CA ALA A 175 -16.64 2.18 2.26
C ALA A 175 -16.48 0.74 1.78
N PHE A 176 -15.32 0.38 1.20
CA PHE A 176 -15.02 -0.99 0.80
C PHE A 176 -14.92 -1.96 1.98
N PHE A 177 -14.35 -1.54 3.12
CA PHE A 177 -14.33 -2.39 4.32
C PHE A 177 -15.73 -2.56 4.94
N GLU A 178 -16.58 -1.54 4.89
CA GLU A 178 -17.99 -1.62 5.29
C GLU A 178 -18.80 -2.54 4.35
N GLU A 179 -18.56 -2.47 3.04
CA GLU A 179 -19.11 -3.41 2.06
C GLU A 179 -18.61 -4.83 2.32
N GLN A 180 -17.33 -5.03 2.62
CA GLN A 180 -16.78 -6.35 2.98
C GLN A 180 -17.40 -6.92 4.26
N GLU A 181 -17.71 -6.10 5.27
CA GLU A 181 -18.36 -6.55 6.50
C GLU A 181 -19.85 -6.88 6.26
N THR A 182 -20.54 -6.03 5.49
CA THR A 182 -21.91 -6.30 5.04
C THR A 182 -21.96 -7.59 4.22
N ALA A 183 -21.01 -7.79 3.31
CA ALA A 183 -20.84 -9.02 2.54
C ALA A 183 -20.42 -10.20 3.43
N ALA A 184 -19.61 -10.02 4.47
CA ALA A 184 -19.27 -11.07 5.43
C ALA A 184 -20.49 -11.58 6.21
N THR A 185 -21.41 -10.68 6.55
CA THR A 185 -22.69 -11.02 7.19
C THR A 185 -23.75 -11.54 6.21
N THR A 186 -23.71 -11.12 4.94
CA THR A 186 -24.72 -11.45 3.92
C THR A 186 -24.34 -12.66 3.06
N LEU A 187 -23.05 -12.94 2.85
CA LEU A 187 -22.61 -14.21 2.26
C LEU A 187 -23.06 -15.33 3.19
N CYS A 188 -24.11 -16.01 2.76
CA CYS A 188 -24.67 -17.09 3.52
C CYS A 188 -23.59 -18.14 3.81
N ARG A 189 -23.62 -18.71 5.02
CA ARG A 189 -22.84 -19.90 5.41
C ARG A 189 -22.93 -21.01 4.36
N HIS A 190 -24.04 -21.05 3.62
CA HIS A 190 -24.27 -21.87 2.43
C HIS A 190 -23.22 -21.69 1.32
N THR A 191 -22.89 -20.46 0.89
CA THR A 191 -21.98 -20.20 -0.24
C THR A 191 -20.57 -20.72 0.02
N ARG A 192 -20.07 -20.53 1.26
CA ARG A 192 -18.82 -21.16 1.72
C ARG A 192 -18.88 -22.69 1.64
N ARG A 193 -20.04 -23.26 1.96
CA ARG A 193 -20.30 -24.69 2.06
C ARG A 193 -20.73 -25.38 0.75
N THR A 194 -20.81 -24.64 -0.35
CA THR A 194 -21.07 -25.18 -1.70
C THR A 194 -19.94 -24.89 -2.69
N THR A 195 -18.95 -24.09 -2.29
CA THR A 195 -17.77 -23.87 -3.11
C THR A 195 -16.83 -25.05 -2.93
N GLU A 196 -16.35 -25.64 -4.02
CA GLU A 196 -15.41 -26.77 -3.99
C GLU A 196 -14.19 -26.41 -3.12
N MET A 197 -13.85 -27.30 -2.18
CA MET A 197 -12.75 -27.09 -1.24
C MET A 197 -11.54 -27.89 -1.70
N THR A 198 -10.60 -27.24 -2.38
CA THR A 198 -9.35 -27.91 -2.80
C THR A 198 -8.51 -28.33 -1.58
N PRO A 199 -7.66 -29.37 -1.72
CA PRO A 199 -6.74 -29.78 -0.66
C PRO A 199 -5.86 -28.62 -0.16
N GLU A 200 -5.39 -27.78 -1.08
CA GLU A 200 -4.59 -26.60 -0.82
C GLU A 200 -5.37 -25.55 -0.02
N MET A 201 -6.61 -25.23 -0.43
CA MET A 201 -7.50 -24.35 0.34
C MET A 201 -7.72 -24.87 1.76
N ALA A 202 -7.96 -26.17 1.93
CA ALA A 202 -8.14 -26.78 3.25
C ALA A 202 -6.87 -26.67 4.13
N CYS A 203 -5.70 -26.92 3.54
CA CYS A 203 -4.40 -26.78 4.21
C CYS A 203 -4.12 -25.34 4.66
N VAL A 204 -4.30 -24.36 3.77
CA VAL A 204 -4.13 -22.92 4.08
C VAL A 204 -5.14 -22.47 5.12
N LEU A 205 -6.41 -22.83 4.97
CA LEU A 205 -7.47 -22.41 5.88
C LEU A 205 -7.24 -22.96 7.30
N ALA A 206 -6.78 -24.20 7.45
CA ALA A 206 -6.38 -24.74 8.75
C ALA A 206 -5.20 -23.97 9.36
N ALA A 207 -4.19 -23.61 8.57
CA ALA A 207 -3.07 -22.77 9.01
C ALA A 207 -3.54 -21.40 9.52
N MET A 208 -4.46 -20.77 8.79
CA MET A 208 -5.06 -19.49 9.14
C MET A 208 -5.92 -19.58 10.41
N ILE A 209 -6.70 -20.66 10.57
CA ILE A 209 -7.47 -20.95 11.78
C ILE A 209 -6.54 -21.06 13.00
N ASP A 210 -5.45 -21.83 12.89
CA ASP A 210 -4.49 -22.04 13.98
C ASP A 210 -3.73 -20.74 14.33
N HIS A 211 -3.28 -19.96 13.33
CA HIS A 211 -2.66 -18.64 13.56
C HIS A 211 -3.64 -17.66 14.22
N SER A 212 -4.91 -17.66 13.80
CA SER A 212 -5.95 -16.78 14.34
C SER A 212 -6.31 -17.10 15.80
N ARG A 213 -6.07 -18.32 16.30
CA ARG A 213 -6.26 -18.65 17.73
C ARG A 213 -5.40 -17.78 18.65
N ALA A 214 -4.23 -17.35 18.19
CA ALA A 214 -3.36 -16.44 18.91
C ALA A 214 -3.86 -14.97 18.91
N ARG A 215 -5.07 -14.70 18.39
CA ARG A 215 -5.64 -13.36 18.13
C ARG A 215 -4.73 -12.47 17.29
N ARG A 216 -4.01 -13.08 16.34
CA ARG A 216 -3.14 -12.40 15.40
C ARG A 216 -3.88 -12.21 14.08
N ILE A 217 -3.76 -11.02 13.51
CA ILE A 217 -4.12 -10.75 12.11
C ILE A 217 -3.31 -11.71 11.23
N LEU A 218 -3.92 -12.22 10.15
CA LEU A 218 -3.22 -13.10 9.22
C LEU A 218 -2.20 -12.25 8.44
N PRO A 219 -0.89 -12.58 8.49
CA PRO A 219 0.11 -11.77 7.83
C PRO A 219 -0.11 -11.76 6.31
N PRO A 220 0.20 -10.64 5.62
CA PRO A 220 0.22 -10.61 4.17
C PRO A 220 1.26 -11.61 3.64
N ARG A 221 1.01 -12.15 2.45
CA ARG A 221 1.85 -13.19 1.83
C ARG A 221 3.32 -12.76 1.66
N SER A 222 3.61 -11.47 1.48
CA SER A 222 4.98 -10.91 1.47
C SER A 222 5.76 -11.09 2.78
N ARG A 223 5.07 -11.22 3.92
CA ARG A 223 5.69 -11.46 5.25
C ARG A 223 5.88 -12.95 5.56
N ILE A 224 5.54 -13.85 4.63
CA ILE A 224 5.75 -15.29 4.74
C ILE A 224 6.72 -15.69 3.62
N PRO A 225 8.06 -15.70 3.86
CA PRO A 225 9.04 -15.92 2.79
C PRO A 225 8.85 -17.23 2.02
N LEU A 226 8.30 -18.24 2.68
CA LEU A 226 8.10 -19.57 2.11
C LEU A 226 6.76 -19.73 1.36
N GLY A 227 5.83 -18.79 1.54
CA GLY A 227 4.39 -18.99 1.33
C GLY A 227 3.71 -19.73 2.50
N TRP A 228 2.38 -19.78 2.50
CA TRP A 228 1.55 -20.60 3.39
C TRP A 228 1.75 -22.10 3.10
N VAL A 229 1.79 -22.47 1.82
CA VAL A 229 2.02 -23.85 1.34
C VAL A 229 3.35 -23.90 0.58
N TYR A 230 3.41 -23.17 -0.53
CA TYR A 230 4.63 -22.83 -1.25
C TYR A 230 4.36 -21.59 -2.11
N ALA A 231 5.36 -20.71 -2.20
CA ALA A 231 5.28 -19.37 -2.76
C ALA A 231 4.66 -19.22 -4.16
N ALA A 232 4.53 -20.29 -4.95
CA ALA A 232 4.00 -20.28 -6.32
C ALA A 232 2.48 -20.47 -6.44
N THR A 233 1.82 -21.11 -5.47
CA THR A 233 0.35 -21.35 -5.48
C THR A 233 -0.42 -20.50 -4.48
N ASP A 234 0.27 -19.93 -3.50
CA ASP A 234 -0.30 -19.07 -2.45
C ASP A 234 -1.30 -18.03 -3.01
N ASP A 235 -0.95 -17.29 -4.05
CA ASP A 235 -1.76 -16.18 -4.56
C ASP A 235 -3.09 -16.70 -5.18
N ASP A 236 -3.07 -17.84 -5.87
CA ASP A 236 -4.27 -18.50 -6.41
C ASP A 236 -5.15 -19.05 -5.28
N VAL A 237 -4.57 -19.77 -4.31
CA VAL A 237 -5.30 -20.34 -3.16
C VAL A 237 -5.90 -19.24 -2.28
N LEU A 238 -5.20 -18.12 -2.07
CA LEU A 238 -5.72 -16.95 -1.37
C LEU A 238 -6.86 -16.27 -2.15
N GLY A 239 -6.73 -16.17 -3.48
CA GLY A 239 -7.80 -15.70 -4.37
C GLY A 239 -9.05 -16.57 -4.28
N GLN A 240 -8.90 -17.89 -4.32
CA GLN A 240 -9.99 -18.86 -4.16
C GLN A 240 -10.64 -18.75 -2.78
N LEU A 241 -9.87 -18.72 -1.69
CA LEU A 241 -10.39 -18.55 -0.32
C LEU A 241 -11.13 -17.21 -0.14
N TYR A 242 -10.65 -16.14 -0.78
CA TYR A 242 -11.31 -14.83 -0.76
C TYR A 242 -12.64 -14.86 -1.54
N GLY A 243 -12.63 -15.36 -2.78
CA GLY A 243 -13.81 -15.48 -3.63
C GLY A 243 -14.89 -16.38 -3.02
N ALA A 244 -14.49 -17.52 -2.46
CA ALA A 244 -15.36 -18.46 -1.74
C ALA A 244 -15.89 -17.92 -0.39
N GLY A 245 -15.40 -16.77 0.07
CA GLY A 245 -15.91 -16.11 1.28
C GLY A 245 -15.35 -16.63 2.61
N TRP A 246 -14.21 -17.34 2.61
CA TRP A 246 -13.54 -17.80 3.83
C TRP A 246 -12.72 -16.70 4.50
N ILE A 247 -12.05 -15.87 3.70
CA ILE A 247 -11.22 -14.76 4.17
C ILE A 247 -11.65 -13.42 3.58
N ARG A 248 -11.38 -12.35 4.32
CA ARG A 248 -11.55 -10.95 3.90
C ARG A 248 -10.27 -10.18 4.19
N ILE A 249 -10.16 -8.98 3.62
CA ILE A 249 -9.03 -8.10 3.92
C ILE A 249 -9.25 -7.56 5.34
N ASP A 250 -8.17 -7.45 6.09
CA ASP A 250 -8.23 -6.83 7.40
C ASP A 250 -8.20 -5.29 7.25
N PRO A 251 -9.04 -4.51 7.97
CA PRO A 251 -9.03 -3.04 7.90
C PRO A 251 -7.69 -2.38 8.27
N SER A 252 -6.72 -3.12 8.80
CA SER A 252 -5.34 -2.66 8.99
C SER A 252 -4.46 -2.70 7.72
N ALA A 253 -5.02 -3.03 6.56
CA ALA A 253 -4.30 -3.00 5.29
C ALA A 253 -3.71 -1.61 5.00
N PRO A 254 -2.42 -1.51 4.60
CA PRO A 254 -1.81 -0.24 4.23
C PRO A 254 -2.35 0.26 2.89
N ASP A 255 -2.34 1.58 2.66
CA ASP A 255 -2.75 2.22 1.40
C ASP A 255 -2.04 1.57 0.17
N GLU A 256 -0.79 1.13 0.33
CA GLU A 256 0.03 0.44 -0.69
C GLU A 256 -0.50 -0.96 -1.09
N ALA A 257 -1.30 -1.60 -0.24
CA ALA A 257 -1.93 -2.89 -0.55
C ALA A 257 -3.24 -2.73 -1.34
N LEU A 258 -3.73 -1.50 -1.49
CA LEU A 258 -4.97 -1.16 -2.16
C LEU A 258 -4.65 -0.54 -3.53
N SER A 259 -5.44 -0.87 -4.56
CA SER A 259 -5.34 -0.24 -5.87
C SER A 259 -6.56 0.65 -6.12
N PHE A 260 -6.30 1.83 -6.70
CA PHE A 260 -7.30 2.84 -6.97
C PHE A 260 -7.23 3.24 -8.44
N ASP A 261 -8.39 3.41 -9.06
CA ASP A 261 -8.52 3.90 -10.44
C ASP A 261 -8.17 5.40 -10.57
N GLU A 262 -8.17 5.90 -11.81
CA GLU A 262 -7.92 7.32 -12.11
C GLU A 262 -8.96 8.27 -11.48
N GLN A 263 -10.12 7.74 -11.07
CA GLN A 263 -11.19 8.48 -10.40
C GLN A 263 -11.05 8.44 -8.86
N GLY A 264 -10.03 7.75 -8.33
CA GLY A 264 -9.76 7.60 -6.90
C GLY A 264 -10.69 6.61 -6.19
N LYS A 265 -11.43 5.79 -6.95
CA LYS A 265 -12.23 4.69 -6.41
C LYS A 265 -11.36 3.43 -6.31
N LEU A 266 -11.56 2.63 -5.27
CA LEU A 266 -10.90 1.35 -5.13
C LEU A 266 -11.31 0.40 -6.28
N ASP A 267 -10.33 -0.13 -7.01
CA ASP A 267 -10.52 -1.09 -8.10
C ASP A 267 -10.06 -2.51 -7.74
N GLY A 268 -9.22 -2.66 -6.71
CA GLY A 268 -8.66 -3.94 -6.30
C GLY A 268 -7.69 -3.84 -5.12
N PHE A 269 -6.88 -4.89 -4.97
CA PHE A 269 -5.89 -5.00 -3.90
C PHE A 269 -4.81 -6.03 -4.28
N TYR A 270 -3.62 -5.86 -3.70
CA TYR A 270 -2.48 -6.75 -3.93
C TYR A 270 -2.44 -7.86 -2.87
N LEU A 271 -2.75 -9.10 -3.26
CA LEU A 271 -2.73 -10.29 -2.39
C LEU A 271 -1.40 -10.45 -1.61
N ALA A 272 -0.28 -10.07 -2.23
CA ALA A 272 1.03 -10.09 -1.59
C ALA A 272 1.17 -9.11 -0.42
N LEU A 273 0.44 -7.99 -0.41
CA LEU A 273 0.58 -6.89 0.56
C LEU A 273 -0.59 -6.79 1.54
N ALA A 274 -1.77 -7.29 1.17
CA ALA A 274 -2.98 -7.24 1.98
C ALA A 274 -2.90 -8.19 3.19
N PRO A 275 -3.05 -7.72 4.44
CA PRO A 275 -3.33 -8.59 5.57
C PRO A 275 -4.75 -9.15 5.48
N PHE A 276 -4.97 -10.35 6.01
CA PHE A 276 -6.26 -11.03 5.95
C PHE A 276 -6.86 -11.28 7.34
N ARG A 277 -8.16 -11.55 7.36
CA ARG A 277 -8.91 -12.06 8.50
C ARG A 277 -9.87 -13.16 8.06
N LEU A 278 -10.23 -14.06 8.97
CA LEU A 278 -11.32 -15.01 8.77
C LEU A 278 -12.66 -14.26 8.75
N VAL A 279 -13.59 -14.70 7.90
CA VAL A 279 -14.95 -14.12 7.80
C VAL A 279 -15.82 -14.46 9.01
N SER A 280 -15.61 -15.63 9.60
CA SER A 280 -16.32 -16.08 10.80
C SER A 280 -15.37 -16.25 11.98
N SER A 281 -15.92 -16.49 13.18
CA SER A 281 -15.09 -16.81 14.34
C SER A 281 -14.29 -18.09 14.11
N VAL A 282 -13.08 -18.18 14.68
CA VAL A 282 -12.18 -19.34 14.54
C VAL A 282 -12.87 -20.69 14.78
N ALA A 283 -13.81 -20.75 15.72
CA ALA A 283 -14.60 -21.94 16.00
C ALA A 283 -15.58 -22.26 14.86
N ALA A 284 -16.34 -21.27 14.37
CA ALA A 284 -17.29 -21.44 13.27
C ALA A 284 -16.58 -21.76 11.94
N THR A 285 -15.43 -21.14 11.66
CA THR A 285 -14.61 -21.46 10.48
C THR A 285 -14.09 -22.90 10.55
N ARG A 286 -13.69 -23.38 11.73
CA ARG A 286 -13.24 -24.77 11.92
C ARG A 286 -14.39 -25.77 11.77
N GLU A 287 -15.58 -25.46 12.29
CA GLU A 287 -16.80 -26.27 12.08
C GLU A 287 -17.16 -26.33 10.58
N ASP A 288 -17.08 -25.20 9.87
CA ASP A 288 -17.36 -25.11 8.44
C ASP A 288 -16.34 -25.89 7.59
N LEU A 289 -15.03 -25.77 7.88
CA LEU A 289 -13.99 -26.55 7.21
C LEU A 289 -14.19 -28.06 7.42
N TRP A 290 -14.48 -28.49 8.66
CA TRP A 290 -14.76 -29.90 8.92
C TRP A 290 -16.00 -30.39 8.18
N ALA A 291 -17.11 -29.64 8.20
CA ALA A 291 -18.31 -30.00 7.44
C ALA A 291 -18.03 -30.23 5.95
N MET A 292 -17.20 -29.38 5.33
CA MET A 292 -16.76 -29.54 3.93
C MET A 292 -15.93 -30.80 3.69
N LEU A 293 -14.89 -30.99 4.51
CA LEU A 293 -13.97 -32.13 4.39
C LEU A 293 -14.65 -33.49 4.61
N LEU A 294 -15.79 -33.50 5.29
CA LEU A 294 -16.53 -34.71 5.66
C LEU A 294 -17.69 -35.01 4.70
N ALA A 295 -18.29 -33.98 4.10
CA ALA A 295 -19.29 -34.12 3.04
C ALA A 295 -18.69 -34.77 1.78
N HIS A 296 -17.64 -34.14 1.24
CA HIS A 296 -17.10 -34.48 -0.07
C HIS A 296 -16.25 -35.76 -0.08
N SER A 297 -16.87 -36.93 0.06
CA SER A 297 -16.26 -38.27 -0.09
C SER A 297 -14.96 -38.49 0.71
N LYS A 298 -15.14 -38.92 1.96
CA LYS A 298 -14.12 -39.17 3.01
C LYS A 298 -12.76 -39.67 2.52
N ASP A 299 -12.71 -40.65 1.61
CA ASP A 299 -11.46 -41.28 1.16
C ASP A 299 -10.72 -40.54 0.03
N THR A 300 -11.34 -39.63 -0.71
CA THR A 300 -10.66 -38.90 -1.80
C THR A 300 -9.94 -37.67 -1.25
N HIS A 301 -10.64 -36.82 -0.50
CA HIS A 301 -10.07 -35.62 0.12
C HIS A 301 -8.98 -35.97 1.13
N LEU A 302 -9.12 -37.04 1.91
CA LEU A 302 -8.06 -37.49 2.82
C LEU A 302 -6.77 -37.86 2.07
N ARG A 303 -6.89 -38.61 0.96
CA ARG A 303 -5.73 -38.96 0.10
C ARG A 303 -5.13 -37.73 -0.58
N HIS A 304 -5.94 -36.77 -1.01
CA HIS A 304 -5.43 -35.54 -1.63
C HIS A 304 -4.76 -34.61 -0.60
N ILE A 305 -5.29 -34.48 0.62
CA ILE A 305 -4.61 -33.75 1.71
C ILE A 305 -3.32 -34.47 2.12
N GLN A 306 -3.31 -35.81 2.14
CA GLN A 306 -2.09 -36.59 2.41
C GLN A 306 -1.04 -36.38 1.30
N HIS A 307 -1.45 -36.35 0.03
CA HIS A 307 -0.60 -35.98 -1.09
C HIS A 307 -0.05 -34.56 -0.94
N GLN A 308 -0.89 -33.60 -0.56
CA GLN A 308 -0.49 -32.20 -0.35
C GLN A 308 0.48 -32.01 0.82
N VAL A 309 0.30 -32.77 1.91
CA VAL A 309 1.27 -32.84 3.01
C VAL A 309 2.60 -33.40 2.53
N ARG A 310 2.61 -34.47 1.72
CA ARG A 310 3.86 -34.99 1.13
C ARG A 310 4.54 -34.00 0.18
N LEU A 311 3.79 -33.20 -0.57
CA LEU A 311 4.36 -32.13 -1.41
C LEU A 311 5.02 -31.03 -0.55
N MET A 312 4.37 -30.56 0.50
CA MET A 312 4.97 -29.62 1.47
C MET A 312 6.18 -30.21 2.20
N GLU A 313 6.15 -31.50 2.54
CA GLU A 313 7.29 -32.21 3.14
C GLU A 313 8.46 -32.33 2.18
N ALA A 314 8.23 -32.64 0.90
CA ALA A 314 9.27 -32.71 -0.12
C ALA A 314 9.90 -31.33 -0.39
N ASP A 315 9.10 -30.26 -0.46
CA ASP A 315 9.60 -28.88 -0.58
C ASP A 315 10.39 -28.43 0.66
N SER A 316 9.92 -28.77 1.87
CA SER A 316 10.66 -28.51 3.11
C SER A 316 12.00 -29.28 3.15
N LEU A 317 12.02 -30.55 2.72
CA LEU A 317 13.24 -31.36 2.60
C LEU A 317 14.21 -30.83 1.53
N PHE A 318 13.69 -30.34 0.40
CA PHE A 318 14.48 -29.70 -0.65
C PHE A 318 15.22 -28.47 -0.08
N ARG A 319 14.48 -27.56 0.57
CA ARG A 319 15.04 -26.36 1.20
C ARG A 319 16.01 -26.70 2.34
N TYR A 320 15.74 -27.77 3.11
CA TYR A 320 16.68 -28.26 4.11
C TYR A 320 18.02 -28.68 3.48
N LEU A 321 18.00 -29.38 2.34
CA LEU A 321 19.22 -29.77 1.65
C LEU A 321 19.98 -28.57 1.09
N ASP A 322 19.30 -27.62 0.43
CA ASP A 322 19.93 -26.41 -0.08
C ASP A 322 20.56 -25.57 1.03
N ASN A 323 19.84 -25.33 2.12
CA ASN A 323 20.39 -24.64 3.30
C ASN A 323 21.58 -25.41 3.90
N LEU A 324 21.51 -26.75 3.94
CA LEU A 324 22.62 -27.57 4.42
C LEU A 324 23.87 -27.45 3.52
N LEU A 325 23.71 -27.46 2.20
CA LEU A 325 24.82 -27.28 1.25
C LEU A 325 25.43 -25.87 1.36
N VAL A 326 24.59 -24.83 1.38
CA VAL A 326 25.03 -23.43 1.37
C VAL A 326 25.58 -22.99 2.74
N GLU A 327 24.84 -23.17 3.83
CA GLU A 327 25.23 -22.63 5.14
C GLU A 327 26.32 -23.46 5.82
N ARG A 328 26.24 -24.81 5.75
CA ARG A 328 27.15 -25.69 6.48
C ARG A 328 28.37 -26.12 5.66
N TYR A 329 28.18 -26.46 4.39
CA TYR A 329 29.26 -26.94 3.53
C TYR A 329 29.87 -25.86 2.62
N GLN A 330 29.25 -24.67 2.53
CA GLN A 330 29.68 -23.55 1.68
C GLN A 330 29.73 -23.91 0.18
N TYR A 331 28.87 -24.84 -0.22
CA TYR A 331 28.70 -25.27 -1.61
C TYR A 331 27.55 -24.51 -2.28
N PRO A 332 27.50 -24.39 -3.62
CA PRO A 332 26.32 -23.87 -4.29
C PRO A 332 25.09 -24.74 -3.99
N PRO A 333 23.86 -24.21 -4.16
CA PRO A 333 22.63 -25.01 -4.05
C PRO A 333 22.59 -26.13 -5.10
N VAL A 334 21.57 -26.99 -5.00
CA VAL A 334 21.35 -28.06 -5.97
C VAL A 334 21.24 -27.47 -7.39
N PRO A 335 22.03 -27.95 -8.37
CA PRO A 335 21.98 -27.44 -9.74
C PRO A 335 20.57 -27.52 -10.35
N GLU A 336 20.16 -26.52 -11.13
CA GLU A 336 18.82 -26.42 -11.71
C GLU A 336 18.40 -27.71 -12.46
N ASN A 337 19.32 -28.30 -13.21
CA ASN A 337 19.12 -29.55 -13.95
C ASN A 337 18.98 -30.81 -13.08
N LYS A 338 19.08 -30.67 -11.75
CA LYS A 338 18.89 -31.72 -10.73
C LYS A 338 17.78 -31.43 -9.74
N VAL A 339 17.12 -30.26 -9.81
CA VAL A 339 15.99 -29.92 -8.96
C VAL A 339 14.82 -30.89 -9.16
N SER A 340 14.42 -31.16 -10.41
CA SER A 340 13.30 -32.09 -10.71
C SER A 340 13.57 -33.51 -10.21
N ASP A 341 14.76 -34.06 -10.51
CA ASP A 341 15.21 -35.37 -10.02
C ASP A 341 15.13 -35.44 -8.48
N LEU A 342 15.61 -34.41 -7.79
CA LEU A 342 15.60 -34.33 -6.34
C LEU A 342 14.18 -34.27 -5.76
N TYR A 343 13.28 -33.46 -6.30
CA TYR A 343 11.89 -33.42 -5.85
C TYR A 343 11.19 -34.77 -6.00
N GLN A 344 11.41 -35.48 -7.12
CA GLN A 344 10.88 -36.83 -7.32
C GLN A 344 11.46 -37.83 -6.31
N LEU A 345 12.78 -37.80 -6.07
CA LEU A 345 13.46 -38.64 -5.08
C LEU A 345 12.97 -38.39 -3.64
N LEU A 346 12.74 -37.13 -3.28
CA LEU A 346 12.22 -36.74 -1.97
C LEU A 346 10.77 -37.20 -1.78
N PHE A 347 9.91 -36.95 -2.77
CA PHE A 347 8.51 -37.36 -2.74
C PHE A 347 8.35 -38.88 -2.67
N ALA A 348 9.09 -39.63 -3.50
CA ALA A 348 9.11 -41.09 -3.48
C ALA A 348 9.73 -41.64 -2.18
N GLY A 349 10.71 -40.94 -1.59
CA GLY A 349 11.30 -41.33 -0.30
C GLY A 349 10.30 -41.21 0.86
N LEU A 350 9.41 -40.23 0.83
CA LEU A 350 8.33 -40.04 1.81
C LEU A 350 7.20 -41.09 1.73
N GLU A 351 7.28 -42.03 0.79
CA GLU A 351 6.39 -43.20 0.77
C GLU A 351 6.85 -44.31 1.72
N ASP A 352 8.18 -44.47 1.86
CA ASP A 352 8.81 -45.51 2.68
C ASP A 352 9.34 -44.98 4.03
N TYR A 353 9.64 -43.69 4.11
CA TYR A 353 10.37 -43.09 5.23
C TYR A 353 9.65 -41.86 5.79
N THR A 354 9.73 -41.70 7.11
CA THR A 354 9.25 -40.48 7.78
C THR A 354 10.10 -39.26 7.42
N PHE A 355 9.52 -38.06 7.53
CA PHE A 355 10.23 -36.79 7.30
C PHE A 355 11.59 -36.72 8.03
N GLY A 356 11.65 -37.10 9.32
CA GLY A 356 12.89 -37.09 10.08
C GLY A 356 13.92 -38.13 9.63
N GLN A 357 13.49 -39.25 9.04
CA GLN A 357 14.40 -40.20 8.39
C GLN A 357 14.92 -39.67 7.05
N MET A 358 14.10 -38.91 6.30
CA MET A 358 14.56 -38.20 5.11
C MET A 358 15.59 -37.11 5.45
N VAL A 359 15.42 -36.38 6.56
CA VAL A 359 16.46 -35.47 7.11
C VAL A 359 17.78 -36.22 7.37
N CYS A 360 17.74 -37.45 7.92
CA CYS A 360 18.91 -38.32 8.09
C CYS A 360 19.60 -38.63 6.75
N PHE A 361 18.82 -39.02 5.73
CA PHE A 361 19.35 -39.37 4.41
C PHE A 361 20.03 -38.18 3.74
N LEU A 362 19.40 -37.00 3.75
CA LEU A 362 19.94 -35.78 3.17
C LEU A 362 21.24 -35.35 3.84
N TRP A 363 21.27 -35.35 5.18
CA TRP A 363 22.48 -35.03 5.92
C TRP A 363 23.63 -35.99 5.59
N ARG A 364 23.35 -37.30 5.59
CA ARG A 364 24.34 -38.33 5.22
C ARG A 364 24.78 -38.25 3.76
N ALA A 365 23.90 -37.84 2.85
CA ALA A 365 24.22 -37.69 1.43
C ALA A 365 25.16 -36.51 1.19
N ALA A 366 24.87 -35.36 1.79
CA ALA A 366 25.72 -34.17 1.72
C ALA A 366 27.10 -34.44 2.36
N ASP A 367 27.15 -35.05 3.55
CA ASP A 367 28.40 -35.41 4.23
C ASP A 367 29.27 -36.39 3.40
N THR A 368 28.65 -37.43 2.83
CA THR A 368 29.34 -38.38 1.95
C THR A 368 29.90 -37.69 0.69
N SER A 369 29.15 -36.73 0.13
CA SER A 369 29.54 -36.00 -1.09
C SER A 369 30.64 -34.98 -0.82
N ALA A 370 30.60 -34.28 0.32
CA ALA A 370 31.67 -33.43 0.80
C ALA A 370 32.97 -34.23 0.98
N ALA A 371 32.91 -35.35 1.71
CA ALA A 371 34.07 -36.23 1.92
C ALA A 371 34.58 -36.88 0.61
N TRP A 372 33.73 -37.05 -0.41
CA TRP A 372 34.15 -37.48 -1.75
C TRP A 372 34.86 -36.35 -2.51
N LYS A 373 34.28 -35.13 -2.51
CA LYS A 373 34.86 -33.95 -3.16
C LYS A 373 36.24 -33.61 -2.61
N GLU A 374 36.43 -33.58 -1.29
CA GLU A 374 37.73 -33.32 -0.67
C GLU A 374 38.79 -34.37 -1.05
N ARG A 375 38.42 -35.67 -1.05
CA ARG A 375 39.32 -36.76 -1.46
C ARG A 375 39.65 -36.77 -2.96
N LYS A 376 38.87 -36.08 -3.79
CA LYS A 376 39.04 -36.03 -5.25
C LYS A 376 39.44 -34.66 -5.79
N GLN A 377 39.56 -33.65 -4.92
CA GLN A 377 39.90 -32.26 -5.26
C GLN A 377 39.01 -31.68 -6.37
N LEU A 378 37.70 -31.96 -6.30
CA LEU A 378 36.70 -31.48 -7.25
C LEU A 378 36.17 -30.09 -6.87
N ALA A 379 35.62 -29.37 -7.84
CA ALA A 379 34.89 -28.12 -7.58
C ALA A 379 33.59 -28.37 -6.80
N ASP A 380 33.17 -27.39 -5.98
CA ASP A 380 32.04 -27.53 -5.04
C ASP A 380 30.71 -27.87 -5.72
N ALA A 381 30.48 -27.39 -6.95
CA ALA A 381 29.31 -27.74 -7.74
C ALA A 381 29.18 -29.26 -8.02
N HIS A 382 30.29 -30.00 -8.06
CA HIS A 382 30.25 -31.46 -8.16
C HIS A 382 29.78 -32.11 -6.86
N ALA A 383 30.03 -31.52 -5.69
CA ALA A 383 29.53 -32.03 -4.42
C ALA A 383 28.00 -31.85 -4.31
N SER A 384 27.47 -30.69 -4.69
CA SER A 384 26.03 -30.43 -4.73
C SER A 384 25.30 -31.37 -5.69
N SER A 385 25.85 -31.55 -6.91
CA SER A 385 25.31 -32.50 -7.89
C SER A 385 25.38 -33.95 -7.42
N ALA A 386 26.53 -34.38 -6.88
CA ALA A 386 26.72 -35.75 -6.37
C ALA A 386 25.81 -36.07 -5.19
N THR A 387 25.42 -35.06 -4.39
CA THR A 387 24.52 -35.25 -3.24
C THR A 387 23.18 -35.85 -3.64
N VAL A 388 22.63 -35.49 -4.81
CA VAL A 388 21.37 -36.07 -5.32
C VAL A 388 21.55 -37.54 -5.71
N THR A 389 22.62 -37.89 -6.43
CA THR A 389 22.94 -39.29 -6.79
C THR A 389 23.29 -40.14 -5.56
N VAL A 390 23.96 -39.57 -4.57
CA VAL A 390 24.31 -40.26 -3.32
C VAL A 390 23.06 -40.47 -2.45
N LEU A 391 22.10 -39.53 -2.45
CA LEU A 391 20.80 -39.67 -1.80
C LEU A 391 20.03 -40.86 -2.40
N GLU A 392 19.88 -40.89 -3.73
CA GLU A 392 19.23 -41.98 -4.46
C GLU A 392 19.82 -43.34 -4.11
N ASN A 393 21.15 -43.49 -4.19
CA ASN A 393 21.84 -44.72 -3.84
C ASN A 393 21.60 -45.14 -2.37
N LYS A 394 21.56 -44.18 -1.43
CA LYS A 394 21.29 -44.48 -0.01
C LYS A 394 19.84 -44.92 0.22
N LEU A 395 18.86 -44.30 -0.45
CA LEU A 395 17.45 -44.69 -0.38
C LEU A 395 17.27 -46.11 -0.92
N ASN A 396 17.81 -46.41 -2.10
CA ASN A 396 17.71 -47.74 -2.72
C ASN A 396 18.39 -48.82 -1.86
N THR A 397 19.61 -48.57 -1.37
CA THR A 397 20.31 -49.48 -0.45
C THR A 397 19.49 -49.75 0.82
N ALA A 398 18.88 -48.71 1.40
CA ALA A 398 18.09 -48.85 2.63
C ALA A 398 16.78 -49.62 2.41
N ARG A 399 16.14 -49.49 1.24
CA ARG A 399 14.97 -50.28 0.82
C ARG A 399 15.33 -51.76 0.68
N GLU A 400 16.37 -52.05 -0.11
CA GLU A 400 16.84 -53.42 -0.37
C GLU A 400 17.28 -54.14 0.91
N CYS A 401 18.07 -53.46 1.75
CA CYS A 401 18.62 -54.03 2.97
C CYS A 401 17.69 -53.91 4.20
N LYS A 402 16.51 -53.29 4.05
CA LYS A 402 15.54 -52.99 5.14
C LYS A 402 16.20 -52.36 6.38
N MET A 403 17.12 -51.42 6.16
CA MET A 403 17.92 -50.85 7.24
C MET A 403 17.07 -49.98 8.17
N PRO A 404 17.19 -50.10 9.51
CA PRO A 404 16.58 -49.15 10.43
C PRO A 404 17.28 -47.80 10.31
N ILE A 405 16.54 -46.78 9.86
CA ILE A 405 17.03 -45.40 9.74
C ILE A 405 16.56 -44.60 10.96
N PRO A 406 17.47 -43.92 11.69
CA PRO A 406 17.07 -43.02 12.76
C PRO A 406 16.40 -41.76 12.19
N GLY A 407 15.38 -41.25 12.89
CA GLY A 407 14.80 -39.94 12.60
C GLY A 407 15.59 -38.82 13.28
N TYR A 408 15.74 -37.69 12.60
CA TYR A 408 16.27 -36.44 13.16
C TYR A 408 15.28 -35.29 12.93
N ASP A 409 15.18 -34.40 13.91
CA ASP A 409 14.53 -33.11 13.72
C ASP A 409 15.46 -32.18 12.90
N PRO A 410 14.92 -31.32 12.01
CA PRO A 410 15.70 -30.31 11.34
C PRO A 410 16.20 -29.24 12.34
N PRO A 411 17.27 -28.49 12.02
CA PRO A 411 17.78 -27.43 12.89
C PRO A 411 16.75 -26.31 13.07
N ARG A 412 16.79 -25.59 14.20
CA ARG A 412 15.84 -24.49 14.50
C ARG A 412 15.86 -23.32 13.52
N SER A 413 16.88 -23.21 12.65
CA SER A 413 16.93 -22.24 11.55
C SER A 413 16.09 -22.66 10.35
N HIS A 414 15.79 -23.96 10.22
CA HIS A 414 14.89 -24.48 9.20
C HIS A 414 13.45 -24.12 9.56
N ASN A 415 12.75 -23.51 8.61
CA ASN A 415 11.36 -23.13 8.77
C ASN A 415 10.50 -24.00 7.83
N ASP A 416 9.50 -24.67 8.38
CA ASP A 416 8.48 -25.35 7.59
C ASP A 416 7.45 -24.33 7.03
N PRO A 417 6.76 -24.65 5.91
CA PRO A 417 5.59 -23.90 5.49
C PRO A 417 4.53 -23.85 6.62
N PRO A 418 3.90 -22.70 6.90
CA PRO A 418 2.92 -22.57 7.99
C PRO A 418 1.77 -23.59 7.93
N ALA A 419 1.35 -24.00 6.73
CA ALA A 419 0.30 -24.99 6.55
C ALA A 419 0.72 -26.43 6.90
N LEU A 420 2.01 -26.78 6.88
CA LEU A 420 2.44 -28.16 7.07
C LEU A 420 2.05 -28.72 8.45
N ALA A 421 2.27 -27.94 9.52
CA ALA A 421 1.91 -28.35 10.88
C ALA A 421 0.38 -28.49 11.06
N ALA A 422 -0.39 -27.53 10.55
CA ALA A 422 -1.85 -27.54 10.61
C ALA A 422 -2.46 -28.67 9.76
N SER A 423 -1.88 -28.99 8.61
CA SER A 423 -2.33 -30.07 7.73
C SER A 423 -1.99 -31.45 8.29
N ARG A 424 -0.82 -31.62 8.92
CA ARG A 424 -0.52 -32.80 9.75
C ARG A 424 -1.45 -32.94 10.97
N ALA A 425 -2.00 -31.84 11.49
CA ALA A 425 -3.04 -31.88 12.52
C ALA A 425 -4.40 -32.31 11.93
N LEU A 426 -4.82 -31.75 10.80
CA LEU A 426 -6.01 -32.21 10.06
C LEU A 426 -5.97 -33.72 9.80
N LEU A 427 -4.88 -34.23 9.22
CA LEU A 427 -4.74 -35.66 8.91
C LEU A 427 -4.83 -36.58 10.14
N ARG A 428 -4.38 -36.12 11.32
CA ARG A 428 -4.48 -36.88 12.57
C ARG A 428 -5.87 -36.81 13.20
N GLU A 429 -6.54 -35.67 13.10
CA GLU A 429 -7.91 -35.50 13.60
C GLU A 429 -8.94 -36.16 12.68
N PHE A 430 -8.67 -36.31 11.37
CA PHE A 430 -9.66 -36.78 10.39
C PHE A 430 -10.24 -38.18 10.70
N PRO A 431 -9.46 -39.21 11.11
CA PRO A 431 -10.02 -40.51 11.49
C PRO A 431 -10.92 -40.41 12.72
N GLU A 432 -10.47 -39.72 13.78
CA GLU A 432 -11.26 -39.51 15.01
C GLU A 432 -12.58 -38.77 14.72
N ARG A 433 -12.54 -37.75 13.86
CA ARG A 433 -13.73 -37.04 13.38
C ARG A 433 -14.63 -37.95 12.55
N THR A 434 -14.06 -38.78 11.68
CA THR A 434 -14.83 -39.72 10.87
C THR A 434 -15.53 -40.78 11.72
N GLU A 435 -14.88 -41.28 12.77
CA GLU A 435 -15.45 -42.21 13.73
C GLU A 435 -16.55 -41.55 14.59
N GLN A 436 -16.31 -40.35 15.12
CA GLN A 436 -17.32 -39.52 15.79
C GLN A 436 -18.56 -39.24 14.90
N LEU A 437 -18.41 -39.32 13.58
CA LEU A 437 -19.49 -39.14 12.60
C LEU A 437 -20.09 -40.45 12.08
N GLN A 438 -19.42 -41.59 12.27
CA GLN A 438 -20.05 -42.91 12.20
C GLN A 438 -20.89 -43.17 13.45
N GLN A 439 -20.52 -42.55 14.58
CA GLN A 439 -21.33 -42.40 15.78
C GLN A 439 -22.33 -41.23 15.70
N CYS A 440 -22.45 -40.53 14.56
CA CYS A 440 -23.46 -39.48 14.41
C CYS A 440 -24.81 -40.12 14.15
N GLU A 441 -25.58 -40.19 15.22
CA GLU A 441 -26.90 -40.75 15.21
C GLU A 441 -27.94 -39.66 14.88
N LEU A 442 -28.34 -39.64 13.61
CA LEU A 442 -29.74 -39.42 13.19
C LEU A 442 -30.60 -40.66 13.53
N HIS A 443 -30.24 -41.27 14.65
CA HIS A 443 -30.76 -42.45 15.29
C HIS A 443 -30.92 -42.04 16.79
N GLU A 444 -31.93 -42.57 17.49
CA GLU A 444 -32.33 -42.27 18.89
C GLU A 444 -32.27 -40.80 19.43
N ASP A 445 -31.11 -40.24 19.82
CA ASP A 445 -31.03 -39.21 20.91
C ASP A 445 -30.14 -37.95 20.67
N GLN A 446 -30.24 -37.22 19.54
CA GLN A 446 -29.67 -35.85 19.43
C GLN A 446 -30.56 -34.82 18.71
N THR A 447 -30.71 -33.63 19.31
CA THR A 447 -31.55 -32.52 18.83
C THR A 447 -30.91 -31.61 17.78
N LEU A 448 -29.64 -31.84 17.40
CA LEU A 448 -28.87 -30.96 16.49
C LEU A 448 -28.13 -31.75 15.41
N PRO A 449 -28.05 -31.26 14.15
CA PRO A 449 -27.28 -31.90 13.11
C PRO A 449 -25.78 -31.80 13.33
N CYS A 450 -25.11 -32.95 13.32
CA CYS A 450 -23.66 -33.03 13.27
C CYS A 450 -23.11 -32.46 11.94
N SER A 451 -21.82 -32.14 11.91
CA SER A 451 -21.16 -31.50 10.76
C SER A 451 -21.33 -32.27 9.44
N ASN A 452 -21.45 -33.60 9.50
CA ASN A 452 -21.69 -34.47 8.34
C ASN A 452 -23.12 -34.32 7.78
N CYS A 453 -24.14 -34.34 8.64
CA CYS A 453 -25.54 -34.13 8.23
C CYS A 453 -25.75 -32.70 7.69
N LEU A 454 -25.09 -31.72 8.29
CA LEU A 454 -25.00 -30.36 7.72
C LEU A 454 -24.35 -30.39 6.33
N GLY A 455 -23.24 -31.10 6.15
CA GLY A 455 -22.57 -31.30 4.86
C GLY A 455 -23.49 -31.85 3.77
N MET A 456 -24.09 -33.02 4.02
CA MET A 456 -25.02 -33.66 3.07
C MET A 456 -26.25 -32.78 2.75
N LEU A 457 -26.75 -31.99 3.71
CA LEU A 457 -27.81 -30.99 3.46
C LEU A 457 -27.45 -29.89 2.45
N TYR A 458 -26.17 -29.73 2.07
CA TYR A 458 -25.72 -28.83 1.00
C TYR A 458 -25.41 -29.53 -0.33
N GLU A 459 -25.06 -30.82 -0.31
CA GLU A 459 -24.83 -31.61 -1.54
C GLU A 459 -26.14 -31.96 -2.27
N GLY A 460 -27.25 -32.12 -1.53
CA GLY A 460 -28.57 -32.45 -2.10
C GLY A 460 -28.77 -33.95 -2.34
N GLY A 461 -29.81 -34.30 -3.11
CA GLY A 461 -30.19 -35.69 -3.37
C GLY A 461 -30.84 -36.41 -2.17
N GLN A 462 -31.09 -37.72 -2.31
CA GLN A 462 -31.88 -38.52 -1.36
C GLN A 462 -31.36 -38.41 0.09
N ASN A 463 -30.05 -38.49 0.31
CA ASN A 463 -29.47 -38.33 1.65
C ASN A 463 -29.82 -36.96 2.27
N ALA A 464 -29.83 -35.88 1.48
CA ALA A 464 -30.22 -34.56 1.96
C ALA A 464 -31.71 -34.48 2.30
N ASP A 465 -32.56 -35.19 1.56
CA ASP A 465 -34.01 -35.24 1.78
C ASP A 465 -34.38 -36.07 3.02
N GLU A 466 -33.75 -37.23 3.22
CA GLU A 466 -33.89 -38.04 4.44
C GLU A 466 -33.49 -37.24 5.70
N ILE A 467 -32.41 -36.45 5.61
CA ILE A 467 -31.98 -35.57 6.71
C ILE A 467 -32.99 -34.45 6.94
N ARG A 468 -33.56 -33.83 5.89
CA ARG A 468 -34.61 -32.80 6.03
C ARG A 468 -35.85 -33.38 6.69
N GLU A 469 -36.29 -34.56 6.26
CA GLU A 469 -37.48 -35.24 6.79
C GLU A 469 -37.29 -35.58 8.28
N HIS A 470 -36.13 -36.11 8.67
CA HIS A 470 -35.84 -36.34 10.10
C HIS A 470 -35.85 -35.04 10.91
N TYR A 471 -35.18 -33.97 10.46
CA TYR A 471 -35.17 -32.71 11.23
C TYR A 471 -36.55 -32.01 11.28
N LEU A 472 -37.43 -32.26 10.32
CA LEU A 472 -38.83 -31.83 10.39
C LEU A 472 -39.62 -32.60 11.47
N GLN A 473 -39.29 -33.86 11.73
CA GLN A 473 -39.93 -34.67 12.79
C GLN A 473 -39.54 -34.23 14.22
N LEU A 474 -38.39 -33.56 14.39
CA LEU A 474 -37.92 -33.05 15.69
C LEU A 474 -38.62 -31.75 16.15
N GLY A 475 -39.48 -31.14 15.32
CA GLY A 475 -40.36 -30.04 15.70
C GLY A 475 -39.69 -28.66 15.90
N GLU A 476 -40.47 -27.68 16.35
CA GLU A 476 -40.06 -26.27 16.43
C GLU A 476 -38.81 -26.03 17.30
N ALA A 477 -38.58 -26.86 18.32
CA ALA A 477 -37.41 -26.74 19.21
C ALA A 477 -36.07 -26.92 18.48
N ALA A 478 -35.99 -27.80 17.47
CA ALA A 478 -34.79 -27.96 16.64
C ALA A 478 -34.54 -26.73 15.76
N VAL A 479 -35.62 -26.07 15.34
CA VAL A 479 -35.60 -24.85 14.50
C VAL A 479 -35.18 -23.62 15.31
N GLU A 480 -35.63 -23.49 16.56
CA GLU A 480 -35.15 -22.45 17.49
C GLU A 480 -33.66 -22.58 17.82
N LEU A 481 -33.17 -23.82 18.00
CA LEU A 481 -31.75 -24.07 18.28
C LEU A 481 -30.84 -23.86 17.05
N ARG A 482 -31.36 -24.06 15.82
CA ARG A 482 -30.63 -23.84 14.56
C ARG A 482 -31.50 -23.18 13.47
N PRO A 483 -31.58 -21.83 13.47
CA PRO A 483 -32.38 -21.08 12.48
C PRO A 483 -31.94 -21.25 11.01
N ASP A 484 -30.75 -21.79 10.75
CA ASP A 484 -30.26 -22.14 9.41
C ASP A 484 -30.98 -23.36 8.79
N LEU A 485 -31.72 -24.14 9.60
CA LEU A 485 -32.67 -25.14 9.10
C LEU A 485 -33.98 -24.47 8.64
N ALA A 486 -34.48 -23.48 9.38
CA ALA A 486 -35.72 -22.75 9.08
C ALA A 486 -35.70 -22.08 7.69
N THR A 487 -34.55 -21.52 7.31
CA THR A 487 -34.37 -20.79 6.05
C THR A 487 -34.40 -21.70 4.83
N LYS A 488 -34.14 -23.02 4.99
CA LYS A 488 -34.21 -24.01 3.90
C LYS A 488 -35.63 -24.55 3.67
N THR A 489 -36.48 -24.60 4.70
CA THR A 489 -37.87 -25.08 4.56
C THR A 489 -38.69 -24.22 3.60
N GLN A 490 -38.42 -22.90 3.56
CA GLN A 490 -39.11 -21.97 2.66
C GLN A 490 -38.61 -22.04 1.20
N THR A 491 -37.35 -22.43 0.96
CA THR A 491 -36.79 -22.51 -0.40
C THR A 491 -37.29 -23.73 -1.17
N HIS A 492 -37.50 -24.86 -0.50
CA HIS A 492 -38.01 -26.08 -1.14
C HIS A 492 -39.51 -26.00 -1.49
N LEU A 493 -40.29 -25.30 -0.66
CA LEU A 493 -41.73 -25.04 -0.89
C LEU A 493 -42.02 -24.02 -2.00
N THR A 494 -40.99 -23.49 -2.67
CA THR A 494 -41.10 -22.52 -3.77
C THR A 494 -40.45 -22.99 -5.07
N THR A 495 -39.86 -24.19 -5.11
CA THR A 495 -39.27 -24.81 -6.32
C THR A 495 -39.97 -26.08 -6.81
N HIS A 496 -41.04 -26.51 -6.13
CA HIS A 496 -42.01 -27.51 -6.59
C HIS A 496 -43.44 -26.96 -6.44
#